data_AF-A0A504YZV1-F1
#
_entry.id   AF-A0A504YZV1-F1
#
_cell.length_a   1.000
_cell.length_b   1.000
_cell.length_c   1.000
_cell.angle_alpha   90.00
_cell.angle_beta   90.00
_cell.angle_gamma   90.00
#
_symmetry.space_group_name_H-M   'P 1'
#
loop_
_entity.id
_entity.type
_entity.pdbx_description
1 polymer ?
#
loop_
_entity_poly.entity_id
_entity_poly.type
_entity_poly.pdbx_seq_one_letter_code
_entity_poly.pdbx_strand_id
1 'polypeptide(L)'
;LQGIFLALLSVGLILSLVLVVNYVKYLNTSFIEEFRAVFVEAQVNFNAHSLSTSKNSLACWNIVQSHYKCCGFTSYTDWYSSESNTTDSSVSPLRLPDSCYCTAGCNQHKALPNNDHNTRFVYAASCKSLIQEAFTFKLHSSLLYFSITFALLLTGFLVDLIYTLYTAYVSLSLATPFRNPSDNCETNFSMQPRNSSISLEAMAYPESISVVDGHAARDL
;
A
#
# COMPACT_ATOMS: atom_id res chain seq x y z
N LEU A 1 -13.83 -23.54 -4.37
CA LEU A 1 -13.85 -22.06 -4.22
C LEU A 1 -12.64 -21.55 -3.42
N GLN A 2 -12.32 -22.14 -2.27
CA GLN A 2 -11.18 -21.75 -1.41
C GLN A 2 -9.82 -21.75 -2.13
N GLY A 3 -9.48 -22.80 -2.90
CA GLY A 3 -8.21 -22.84 -3.64
C GLY A 3 -8.05 -21.74 -4.71
N ILE A 4 -9.14 -21.33 -5.38
CA ILE A 4 -9.11 -20.23 -6.37
C ILE A 4 -8.86 -18.90 -5.66
N PHE A 5 -9.48 -18.69 -4.51
CA PHE A 5 -9.27 -17.49 -3.70
C PHE A 5 -7.82 -17.38 -3.21
N LEU A 6 -7.23 -18.47 -2.73
CA LEU A 6 -5.82 -18.51 -2.33
C LEU A 6 -4.87 -18.26 -3.51
N ALA A 7 -5.17 -18.82 -4.69
CA ALA A 7 -4.39 -18.56 -5.90
C ALA A 7 -4.43 -17.06 -6.28
N LEU A 8 -5.60 -16.43 -6.25
CA LEU A 8 -5.75 -14.99 -6.52
C LEU A 8 -4.98 -14.12 -5.52
N LEU A 9 -5.03 -14.47 -4.23
CA LEU A 9 -4.26 -13.75 -3.21
C LEU A 9 -2.75 -13.91 -3.42
N SER A 10 -2.28 -15.10 -3.82
CA SER A 10 -0.86 -15.32 -4.12
C SER A 10 -0.37 -14.46 -5.29
N VAL A 11 -1.15 -14.36 -6.37
CA VAL A 11 -0.84 -13.50 -7.51
C VAL A 11 -0.84 -12.02 -7.10
N GLY A 12 -1.84 -11.61 -6.29
CA GLY A 12 -1.90 -10.25 -5.75
C GLY A 12 -0.69 -9.88 -4.90
N LEU A 13 -0.19 -10.81 -4.07
CA LEU A 13 1.03 -10.61 -3.28
C LEU A 13 2.28 -10.49 -4.16
N ILE A 14 2.40 -11.33 -5.19
CA ILE A 14 3.54 -11.27 -6.11
C ILE A 14 3.56 -9.92 -6.84
N LEU A 15 2.41 -9.47 -7.34
CA LEU A 15 2.28 -8.15 -7.97
C LEU A 15 2.63 -7.02 -6.99
N SER A 16 2.17 -7.11 -5.75
CA SER A 16 2.50 -6.14 -4.71
C SER A 16 4.00 -6.09 -4.42
N LEU A 17 4.67 -7.24 -4.35
CA LEU A 17 6.12 -7.32 -4.15
C LEU A 17 6.87 -6.67 -5.31
N VAL A 18 6.47 -6.95 -6.56
CA VAL A 18 7.08 -6.34 -7.76
C VAL A 18 6.94 -4.83 -7.71
N LEU A 19 5.77 -4.31 -7.33
CA LEU A 19 5.55 -2.87 -7.19
C LEU A 19 6.45 -2.26 -6.11
N VAL A 20 6.57 -2.88 -4.94
CA VAL A 20 7.44 -2.39 -3.86
C VAL A 20 8.89 -2.37 -4.30
N VAL A 21 9.41 -3.45 -4.90
CA VAL A 21 10.79 -3.52 -5.38
C VAL A 21 11.07 -2.47 -6.45
N ASN A 22 10.14 -2.29 -7.40
CA ASN A 22 10.27 -1.27 -8.42
C ASN A 22 10.24 0.15 -7.84
N TYR A 23 9.38 0.39 -6.83
CA TYR A 23 9.32 1.66 -6.12
C TYR A 23 10.62 1.95 -5.35
N VAL A 24 11.24 0.95 -4.71
CA VAL A 24 12.57 1.09 -4.08
C VAL A 24 13.62 1.52 -5.10
N LYS A 25 13.61 0.88 -6.27
CA LYS A 25 14.53 1.22 -7.36
C LYS A 25 14.32 2.66 -7.80
N TYR A 26 13.06 3.07 -8.05
CA TYR A 26 12.71 4.45 -8.39
C TYR A 26 13.19 5.45 -7.33
N LEU A 27 12.98 5.15 -6.04
CA LEU A 27 13.44 6.01 -4.96
C LEU A 27 14.96 6.18 -4.94
N ASN A 28 15.71 5.10 -5.23
CA ASN A 28 17.17 5.14 -5.20
C ASN A 28 17.77 5.80 -6.45
N THR A 29 17.14 5.67 -7.62
CA THR A 29 17.72 6.14 -8.89
C THR A 29 17.17 7.48 -9.39
N SER A 30 15.87 7.73 -9.23
CA SER A 30 15.20 8.89 -9.84
C SER A 30 14.80 9.93 -8.80
N PHE A 31 14.20 9.48 -7.70
CA PHE A 31 13.64 10.39 -6.69
C PHE A 31 14.69 11.32 -6.10
N ILE A 32 15.90 10.85 -5.81
CA ILE A 32 16.97 11.70 -5.23
C ILE A 32 17.38 12.82 -6.21
N GLU A 33 17.44 12.55 -7.51
CA GLU A 33 17.77 13.55 -8.53
C GLU A 33 16.64 14.55 -8.73
N GLU A 34 15.39 14.06 -8.78
CA GLU A 34 14.20 14.93 -8.84
C GLU A 34 14.08 15.81 -7.59
N PHE A 35 14.33 15.23 -6.41
CA PHE A 35 14.35 15.92 -5.13
C PHE A 35 15.47 16.98 -5.07
N ARG A 36 16.64 16.68 -5.64
CA ARG A 36 17.71 17.67 -5.82
C ARG A 36 17.29 18.81 -6.73
N ALA A 37 16.58 18.55 -7.82
CA ALA A 37 16.08 19.59 -8.72
C ALA A 37 15.11 20.55 -8.01
N VAL A 38 14.20 20.01 -7.18
CA VAL A 38 13.31 20.83 -6.33
C VAL A 38 14.10 21.70 -5.35
N PHE A 39 15.17 21.18 -4.76
CA PHE A 39 16.05 21.97 -3.90
C PHE A 39 16.72 23.11 -4.67
N VAL A 40 17.29 22.83 -5.85
CA VAL A 40 17.94 23.86 -6.67
C VAL A 40 16.96 24.97 -7.04
N GLU A 41 15.72 24.61 -7.41
CA GLU A 41 14.67 25.59 -7.68
C GLU A 41 14.31 26.41 -6.43
N ALA A 42 14.20 25.76 -5.27
CA ALA A 42 13.96 26.43 -4.00
C ALA A 42 15.10 27.40 -3.63
N GLN A 43 16.35 27.02 -3.88
CA GLN A 43 17.53 27.83 -3.66
C GLN A 43 17.55 29.06 -4.58
N VAL A 44 17.28 28.87 -5.86
CA VAL A 44 17.16 29.98 -6.83
C VAL A 44 16.03 30.93 -6.40
N ASN A 45 14.86 30.40 -6.03
CA ASN A 45 13.74 31.20 -5.58
C ASN A 45 14.00 31.95 -4.27
N PHE A 46 14.78 31.38 -3.36
CA PHE A 46 15.20 32.03 -2.13
C PHE A 46 16.15 33.20 -2.40
N ASN A 47 17.09 33.02 -3.34
CA ASN A 47 18.09 34.02 -3.70
C ASN A 47 17.57 35.09 -4.67
N ALA A 48 16.57 34.76 -5.50
CA ALA A 48 16.15 35.61 -6.62
C ALA A 48 15.52 36.94 -6.20
N HIS A 49 15.16 37.14 -4.91
CA HIS A 49 14.46 38.33 -4.39
C HIS A 49 13.19 38.77 -5.17
N SER A 50 12.80 38.05 -6.23
CA SER A 50 11.82 38.45 -7.22
C SER A 50 10.48 37.79 -6.95
N LEU A 51 9.41 38.57 -7.08
CA LEU A 51 8.03 38.15 -6.80
C LEU A 51 7.44 37.18 -7.83
N SER A 52 8.16 36.81 -8.90
CA SER A 52 7.55 36.26 -10.12
C SER A 52 7.64 34.75 -10.30
N THR A 53 8.49 34.05 -9.55
CA THR A 53 8.60 32.59 -9.67
C THR A 53 7.79 31.96 -8.53
N SER A 54 6.92 31.00 -8.86
CA SER A 54 5.99 30.42 -7.90
C SER A 54 6.73 29.96 -6.65
N LYS A 55 6.41 30.56 -5.49
CA LYS A 55 7.02 30.28 -4.17
C LYS A 55 6.81 28.84 -3.66
N ASN A 56 6.28 27.96 -4.51
CA ASN A 56 5.82 26.62 -4.18
C ASN A 56 6.99 25.69 -3.87
N SER A 57 8.11 25.76 -4.61
CA SER A 57 9.29 24.92 -4.34
C SER A 57 9.97 25.29 -3.02
N LEU A 58 10.13 26.58 -2.71
CA LEU A 58 10.63 27.03 -1.41
C LEU A 58 9.69 26.64 -0.26
N ALA A 59 8.38 26.80 -0.44
CA ALA A 59 7.40 26.37 0.55
C ALA A 59 7.44 24.85 0.79
N CYS A 60 7.50 24.04 -0.27
CA CYS A 60 7.66 22.59 -0.19
C CYS A 60 8.96 22.23 0.55
N TRP A 61 10.06 22.88 0.21
CA TRP A 61 11.35 22.63 0.84
C TRP A 61 11.36 23.04 2.33
N ASN A 62 10.65 24.10 2.71
CA ASN A 62 10.50 24.49 4.12
C ASN A 62 9.71 23.44 4.93
N ILE A 63 8.68 22.83 4.32
CA ILE A 63 7.94 21.71 4.93
C ILE A 63 8.89 20.53 5.15
N VAL A 64 9.68 20.16 4.13
CA VAL A 64 10.64 19.07 4.24
C VAL A 64 11.66 19.30 5.36
N GLN A 65 12.30 20.48 5.38
CA GLN A 65 13.27 20.85 6.41
C GLN A 65 12.66 20.81 7.83
N SER A 66 11.44 21.36 7.98
CA SER A 66 10.77 21.41 9.29
C SER A 66 10.30 20.03 9.77
N HIS A 67 9.91 19.15 8.85
CA HIS A 67 9.46 17.79 9.17
C HIS A 67 10.63 16.88 9.54
N TYR A 68 11.68 16.86 8.71
CA TYR A 68 12.84 15.99 8.91
C TYR A 68 13.93 16.60 9.80
N LYS A 69 13.75 17.84 10.28
CA LYS A 69 14.70 18.52 11.17
C LYS A 69 16.11 18.55 10.55
N CYS A 70 16.16 18.97 9.29
CA CYS A 70 17.34 18.97 8.45
C CYS A 70 17.46 20.33 7.74
N CYS A 71 18.64 20.61 7.17
CA CYS A 71 18.82 21.83 6.40
C CYS A 71 19.70 21.63 5.18
N GLY A 72 19.26 22.19 4.06
CA GLY A 72 19.88 22.00 2.76
C GLY A 72 19.76 20.55 2.26
N PHE A 73 20.29 20.27 1.09
CA PHE A 73 20.18 18.94 0.49
C PHE A 73 21.17 17.96 1.16
N THR A 74 22.45 18.32 1.15
CA THR A 74 23.57 17.69 1.84
C THR A 74 23.95 18.38 3.13
N SER A 75 23.87 19.71 3.20
CA SER A 75 24.30 20.50 4.36
C SER A 75 23.61 21.87 4.36
N TYR A 76 23.54 22.52 5.53
CA TYR A 76 23.07 23.90 5.63
C TYR A 76 23.91 24.87 4.78
N THR A 77 25.16 24.51 4.47
CA THR A 77 26.05 25.27 3.59
C THR A 77 25.58 25.28 2.14
N ASP A 78 24.69 24.38 1.73
CA ASP A 78 24.19 24.34 0.35
C ASP A 78 23.38 25.58 -0.01
N TRP A 79 22.95 26.36 0.98
CA TRP A 79 22.29 27.65 0.78
C TRP A 79 23.25 28.78 0.39
N TYR A 80 24.57 28.63 0.55
CA TYR A 80 25.53 29.62 0.06
C TYR A 80 25.38 29.77 -1.46
N SER A 81 25.17 31.00 -1.94
CA SER A 81 25.17 31.27 -3.37
C SER A 81 26.60 31.08 -3.91
N SER A 82 26.74 30.29 -4.97
CA SER A 82 28.04 30.07 -5.64
C SER A 82 28.62 31.33 -6.30
N GLU A 83 27.87 32.45 -6.30
CA GLU A 83 28.29 33.75 -6.84
C GLU A 83 29.13 34.60 -5.88
N SER A 84 29.40 34.14 -4.66
CA SER A 84 30.34 34.81 -3.74
C SER A 84 31.83 34.62 -4.13
N ASN A 85 32.14 34.68 -5.42
CA ASN A 85 33.50 34.83 -5.97
C ASN A 85 33.86 36.31 -6.18
N THR A 86 33.22 37.23 -5.48
CA THR A 86 33.71 38.61 -5.38
C THR A 86 34.77 38.65 -4.29
N THR A 87 35.98 39.04 -4.68
CA THR A 87 37.20 39.28 -3.87
C THR A 87 37.06 40.38 -2.81
N ASP A 88 35.86 40.60 -2.28
CA ASP A 88 35.62 41.51 -1.17
C ASP A 88 35.52 40.72 0.13
N SER A 89 36.38 41.09 1.07
CA SER A 89 36.51 40.50 2.40
C SER A 89 35.29 40.75 3.31
N SER A 90 34.15 41.16 2.75
CA SER A 90 32.87 41.24 3.42
C SER A 90 32.07 39.98 3.09
N VAL A 91 32.28 38.93 3.89
CA VAL A 91 31.51 37.68 3.82
C VAL A 91 30.02 38.03 3.82
N SER A 92 29.33 37.79 2.70
CA SER A 92 27.87 37.96 2.66
C SER A 92 27.27 37.13 3.80
N PRO A 93 26.41 37.71 4.65
CA PRO A 93 25.87 37.00 5.79
C PRO A 93 25.09 35.80 5.26
N LEU A 94 25.42 34.61 5.76
CA LEU A 94 24.74 33.39 5.39
C LEU A 94 23.25 33.56 5.68
N ARG A 95 22.45 33.69 4.62
CA ARG A 95 21.00 33.82 4.73
C ARG A 95 20.41 32.43 4.54
N LEU A 96 19.72 31.96 5.58
CA LEU A 96 19.05 30.65 5.58
C LEU A 96 17.53 30.85 5.70
N PRO A 97 16.71 29.94 5.15
CA PRO A 97 15.28 29.94 5.41
C PRO A 97 14.97 29.73 6.90
N ASP A 98 13.86 30.30 7.38
CA ASP A 98 13.48 30.19 8.79
C ASP A 98 13.31 28.73 9.26
N SER A 99 12.91 27.82 8.36
CA SER A 99 12.76 26.38 8.64
C SER A 99 14.06 25.64 8.92
N CYS A 100 15.22 26.23 8.59
CA CYS A 100 16.55 25.68 8.84
C CYS A 100 17.01 25.92 10.29
N TYR A 101 16.48 26.97 10.92
CA TYR A 101 16.82 27.28 12.30
C TYR A 101 16.06 26.37 13.26
N CYS A 102 16.72 26.07 14.37
CA CYS A 102 16.15 25.28 15.43
C CYS A 102 15.75 26.14 16.61
N THR A 103 14.56 25.89 17.16
CA THR A 103 14.16 26.43 18.47
C THR A 103 14.90 25.69 19.58
N ALA A 104 15.06 26.34 20.75
CA ALA A 104 15.80 25.79 21.89
C ALA A 104 15.36 24.35 22.20
N GLY A 105 16.30 23.40 22.13
CA GLY A 105 16.00 21.97 22.27
C GLY A 105 16.44 21.08 21.10
N CYS A 106 17.22 21.60 20.13
CA CYS A 106 17.82 20.74 19.12
C CYS A 106 18.70 19.66 19.73
N ASN A 107 18.40 18.40 19.40
CA ASN A 107 19.22 17.24 19.70
C ASN A 107 20.54 17.29 18.90
N GLN A 108 21.36 16.23 19.03
CA GLN A 108 22.65 16.09 18.35
C GLN A 108 22.53 16.42 16.85
N HIS A 109 23.62 16.97 16.26
CA HIS A 109 23.72 17.50 14.88
C HIS A 109 23.20 18.93 14.69
N LYS A 110 23.62 19.85 15.57
CA LYS A 110 23.47 21.30 15.37
C LYS A 110 24.79 21.93 14.97
N ALA A 111 24.72 22.94 14.12
CA ALA A 111 25.85 23.79 13.79
C ALA A 111 25.55 25.24 14.19
N LEU A 112 26.60 25.98 14.55
CA LEU A 112 26.53 27.42 14.63
C LEU A 112 27.13 27.95 13.33
N PRO A 113 26.35 28.61 12.45
CA PRO A 113 26.89 29.13 11.21
C PRO A 113 27.93 30.22 11.51
N ASN A 114 29.09 30.14 10.85
CA ASN A 114 30.10 31.20 10.94
C ASN A 114 29.50 32.49 10.39
N ASN A 115 29.61 33.58 11.14
CA ASN A 115 29.09 34.93 10.85
C ASN A 115 27.58 35.17 11.06
N ASP A 116 26.86 34.33 11.81
CA ASP A 116 25.51 34.71 12.29
C ASP A 116 25.60 35.45 13.64
N HIS A 117 25.32 36.76 13.62
CA HIS A 117 25.30 37.61 14.80
C HIS A 117 24.23 37.20 15.84
N ASN A 118 23.24 36.38 15.45
CA ASN A 118 22.11 36.02 16.31
C ASN A 118 22.26 34.72 17.11
N THR A 119 23.43 34.05 17.09
CA THR A 119 23.70 32.82 17.88
C THR A 119 22.62 31.72 17.73
N ARG A 120 21.89 31.68 16.61
CA ARG A 120 20.83 30.69 16.38
C ARG A 120 21.46 29.40 15.85
N PHE A 121 21.08 28.27 16.47
CA PHE A 121 21.49 26.96 15.99
C PHE A 121 20.72 26.59 14.72
N VAL A 122 21.42 25.96 13.77
CA VAL A 122 20.82 25.39 12.57
C VAL A 122 20.91 23.87 12.61
N TYR A 123 19.98 23.20 11.92
CA TYR A 123 20.09 21.77 11.68
C TYR A 123 21.31 21.49 10.80
N ALA A 124 22.29 20.73 11.30
CA ALA A 124 23.47 20.36 10.52
C ALA A 124 23.27 19.06 9.72
N ALA A 125 22.19 18.33 9.99
CA ALA A 125 21.88 17.08 9.32
C ALA A 125 21.44 17.28 7.86
N SER A 126 21.90 16.39 6.98
CA SER A 126 21.51 16.32 5.57
C SER A 126 20.05 15.89 5.42
N CYS A 127 19.24 16.68 4.69
CA CYS A 127 17.89 16.25 4.34
C CYS A 127 17.89 14.99 3.46
N LYS A 128 18.82 14.89 2.50
CA LYS A 128 18.99 13.71 1.65
C LYS A 128 19.16 12.44 2.49
N SER A 129 20.09 12.45 3.46
CA SER A 129 20.38 11.27 4.27
C SER A 129 19.19 10.86 5.13
N LEU A 130 18.55 11.80 5.82
CA LEU A 130 17.43 11.49 6.72
C LEU A 130 16.19 11.01 5.97
N ILE A 131 15.91 11.59 4.80
CA ILE A 131 14.79 11.17 3.95
C ILE A 131 15.06 9.78 3.38
N GLN A 132 16.29 9.54 2.89
CA GLN A 132 16.69 8.24 2.37
C GLN A 132 16.58 7.16 3.45
N GLU A 133 17.08 7.42 4.66
CA GLU A 133 16.99 6.50 5.79
C GLU A 133 15.53 6.23 6.20
N ALA A 134 14.70 7.28 6.27
CA ALA A 134 13.28 7.14 6.58
C ALA A 134 12.55 6.26 5.55
N PHE A 135 12.84 6.44 4.26
CA PHE A 135 12.27 5.58 3.21
C PHE A 135 12.78 4.15 3.31
N THR A 136 14.09 3.93 3.48
CA THR A 136 14.65 2.59 3.62
C THR A 136 14.06 1.85 4.81
N PHE A 137 13.88 2.52 5.95
CA PHE A 137 13.26 1.93 7.14
C PHE A 137 11.81 1.50 6.88
N LYS A 138 11.00 2.38 6.28
CA LYS A 138 9.60 2.07 5.92
C LYS A 138 9.50 0.92 4.93
N LEU A 139 10.41 0.87 3.96
CA LEU A 139 10.46 -0.19 2.95
C LEU A 139 10.86 -1.54 3.53
N HIS A 140 11.88 -1.59 4.40
CA HIS A 140 12.25 -2.84 5.06
C HIS A 140 11.12 -3.38 5.94
N SER A 141 10.44 -2.50 6.67
CA SER A 141 9.24 -2.89 7.44
C SER A 141 8.15 -3.47 6.53
N SER A 142 7.86 -2.81 5.39
CA SER A 142 6.88 -3.29 4.40
C SER A 142 7.25 -4.67 3.84
N LEU A 143 8.50 -4.87 3.43
CA LEU A 143 8.98 -6.16 2.90
C LEU A 143 8.86 -7.30 3.91
N LEU A 144 9.12 -7.03 5.19
CA LEU A 144 8.92 -8.03 6.25
C LEU A 144 7.44 -8.43 6.36
N TYR A 145 6.51 -7.48 6.35
CA TYR A 145 5.08 -7.80 6.36
C TYR A 145 4.64 -8.60 5.13
N PHE A 146 5.14 -8.27 3.94
CA PHE A 146 4.87 -9.03 2.73
C PHE A 146 5.41 -10.46 2.81
N SER A 147 6.63 -10.63 3.31
CA SER A 147 7.26 -11.95 3.46
C SER A 147 6.47 -12.84 4.43
N ILE A 148 6.07 -12.31 5.59
CA ILE A 148 5.25 -13.03 6.58
C ILE A 148 3.89 -13.41 5.99
N THR A 149 3.22 -12.47 5.32
CA THR A 149 1.91 -12.71 4.71
C THR A 149 1.99 -13.80 3.63
N PHE A 150 3.03 -13.76 2.79
CA PHE A 150 3.26 -14.78 1.76
C PHE A 150 3.49 -16.17 2.36
N ALA A 151 4.29 -16.27 3.43
CA ALA A 151 4.51 -17.53 4.13
C ALA A 151 3.22 -18.11 4.73
N LEU A 152 2.38 -17.26 5.33
CA LEU A 152 1.07 -17.67 5.86
C LEU A 152 0.13 -18.17 4.75
N LEU A 153 0.09 -17.48 3.61
CA LEU A 153 -0.73 -17.92 2.48
C LEU A 153 -0.23 -19.23 1.87
N LEU A 154 1.08 -19.41 1.70
CA LEU A 154 1.65 -20.68 1.24
C LEU A 154 1.31 -21.82 2.19
N THR A 155 1.42 -21.58 3.50
CA THR A 155 1.08 -22.58 4.52
C THR A 155 -0.40 -22.96 4.43
N GLY A 156 -1.30 -21.98 4.34
CA GLY A 156 -2.73 -22.22 4.18
C GLY A 156 -3.06 -23.00 2.90
N PHE A 157 -2.42 -22.64 1.77
CA PHE A 157 -2.60 -23.35 0.50
C PHE A 157 -2.15 -24.82 0.59
N LEU A 158 -1.00 -25.10 1.22
CA LEU A 158 -0.52 -26.47 1.39
C LEU A 158 -1.46 -27.30 2.27
N VAL A 159 -1.96 -26.71 3.37
CA VAL A 159 -2.93 -27.39 4.26
C VAL A 159 -4.21 -27.72 3.50
N ASP A 160 -4.78 -26.76 2.76
CA ASP A 160 -5.99 -26.97 1.95
C ASP A 160 -5.77 -28.03 0.86
N LEU A 161 -4.61 -28.05 0.21
CA LEU A 161 -4.25 -29.04 -0.81
C LEU A 161 -4.18 -30.44 -0.21
N ILE A 162 -3.49 -30.60 0.92
CA ILE A 162 -3.35 -31.90 1.61
C ILE A 162 -4.72 -32.39 2.06
N TYR A 163 -5.54 -31.52 2.66
CA TYR A 163 -6.88 -31.87 3.11
C TYR A 163 -7.79 -32.29 1.94
N THR A 164 -7.74 -31.57 0.83
CA THR A 164 -8.51 -31.90 -0.39
C THR A 164 -8.05 -33.23 -0.99
N LEU A 165 -6.75 -33.49 -1.03
CA LEU A 165 -6.19 -34.74 -1.55
C LEU A 165 -6.57 -35.93 -0.65
N TYR A 166 -6.50 -35.75 0.67
CA TYR A 166 -6.87 -36.76 1.65
C TYR A 166 -8.36 -37.12 1.56
N THR A 167 -9.24 -36.10 1.52
CA THR A 167 -10.69 -36.33 1.39
C THR A 167 -11.05 -37.00 0.07
N ALA A 168 -10.39 -36.65 -1.04
CA ALA A 168 -10.55 -37.32 -2.32
C ALA A 168 -10.08 -38.79 -2.27
N TYR A 169 -8.92 -39.06 -1.67
CA TYR A 169 -8.39 -40.42 -1.50
C TYR A 169 -9.34 -41.30 -0.68
N VAL A 170 -9.81 -40.80 0.47
CA VAL A 170 -10.75 -41.53 1.33
C VAL A 170 -12.06 -41.79 0.59
N SER A 171 -12.62 -40.77 -0.09
CA SER A 171 -13.86 -40.92 -0.86
C SER A 171 -13.72 -41.95 -1.98
N LEU A 172 -12.59 -41.97 -2.68
CA LEU A 172 -12.31 -42.96 -3.73
C LEU A 172 -12.18 -44.37 -3.14
N SER A 173 -11.49 -44.52 -2.01
CA SER A 173 -11.31 -45.82 -1.34
C SER A 173 -12.64 -46.41 -0.83
N LEU A 174 -13.59 -45.56 -0.42
CA LEU A 174 -14.95 -45.96 -0.03
C LEU A 174 -15.83 -46.25 -1.25
N ALA A 175 -15.62 -45.56 -2.37
CA ALA A 175 -16.36 -45.75 -3.61
C ALA A 175 -15.92 -47.00 -4.41
N THR A 176 -14.87 -47.71 -3.99
CA THR A 176 -14.50 -49.03 -4.49
C THR A 176 -15.02 -50.13 -3.54
N PRO A 177 -16.32 -50.47 -3.48
CA PRO A 177 -16.72 -51.73 -2.90
C PRO A 177 -16.26 -52.87 -3.85
N PHE A 178 -15.80 -53.96 -3.23
CA PHE A 178 -15.52 -55.26 -3.82
C PHE A 178 -16.23 -55.53 -5.16
N ARG A 179 -15.52 -55.36 -6.29
CA ARG A 179 -15.86 -56.08 -7.52
C ARG A 179 -15.43 -57.52 -7.30
N ASN A 180 -16.32 -58.35 -6.77
CA ASN A 180 -16.12 -59.80 -6.76
C ASN A 180 -15.86 -60.26 -8.21
N PRO A 181 -14.84 -61.10 -8.49
CA PRO A 181 -14.55 -61.59 -9.84
C PRO A 181 -15.58 -62.59 -10.41
N SER A 182 -16.80 -62.66 -9.86
CA SER A 182 -17.71 -63.80 -10.06
C SER A 182 -19.13 -63.42 -10.42
N ASP A 183 -19.34 -62.41 -11.26
CA ASP A 183 -20.62 -62.24 -11.97
C ASP A 183 -20.35 -62.09 -13.47
N ASN A 184 -20.06 -63.24 -14.09
CA ASN A 184 -20.50 -63.50 -15.45
C ASN A 184 -22.02 -63.69 -15.39
N CYS A 185 -22.79 -62.60 -15.51
CA CYS A 185 -24.15 -62.73 -16.02
C CYS A 185 -24.37 -61.68 -17.10
N GLU A 186 -24.60 -62.25 -18.26
CA GLU A 186 -24.86 -61.65 -19.55
C GLU A 186 -26.16 -60.83 -19.53
N THR A 187 -26.19 -59.84 -20.43
CA THR A 187 -27.36 -59.23 -21.10
C THR A 187 -28.07 -57.99 -20.50
N ASN A 188 -28.00 -56.93 -21.31
CA ASN A 188 -29.05 -55.99 -21.70
C ASN A 188 -29.72 -55.14 -20.61
N PHE A 189 -29.37 -53.85 -20.56
CA PHE A 189 -30.37 -52.83 -20.23
C PHE A 189 -30.23 -51.58 -21.10
N SER A 190 -31.33 -51.34 -21.82
CA SER A 190 -31.59 -50.29 -22.79
C SER A 190 -31.61 -48.90 -22.15
N MET A 191 -31.08 -47.91 -22.88
CA MET A 191 -31.30 -46.49 -22.66
C MET A 191 -32.78 -46.14 -22.88
N GLN A 192 -33.45 -45.57 -21.87
CA GLN A 192 -34.66 -44.78 -22.12
C GLN A 192 -34.82 -43.64 -21.08
N PRO A 193 -35.10 -42.40 -21.51
CA PRO A 193 -35.25 -41.26 -20.62
C PRO A 193 -36.64 -41.24 -19.97
N ARG A 194 -36.70 -40.94 -18.66
CA ARG A 194 -37.93 -40.87 -17.88
C ARG A 194 -38.54 -39.47 -17.98
N ASN A 195 -39.59 -39.34 -18.81
CA ASN A 195 -40.58 -38.28 -18.69
C ASN A 195 -41.42 -38.52 -17.43
N SER A 196 -41.62 -37.51 -16.59
CA SER A 196 -42.65 -37.54 -15.54
C SER A 196 -43.18 -36.13 -15.32
N SER A 197 -44.37 -35.91 -15.87
CA SER A 197 -45.31 -34.84 -15.59
C SER A 197 -45.68 -34.78 -14.10
N ILE A 198 -45.67 -33.58 -13.52
CA ILE A 198 -46.30 -33.29 -12.22
C ILE A 198 -47.67 -32.68 -12.52
N SER A 199 -48.73 -33.42 -12.21
CA SER A 199 -50.11 -32.92 -12.17
C SER A 199 -50.52 -32.75 -10.70
N LEU A 200 -51.04 -31.58 -10.38
CA LEU A 200 -51.60 -31.21 -9.08
C LEU A 200 -52.83 -32.07 -8.77
N GLU A 201 -52.90 -32.63 -7.56
CA GLU A 201 -54.12 -33.21 -7.01
C GLU A 201 -54.56 -32.41 -5.78
N ALA A 202 -55.80 -31.92 -5.82
CA ALA A 202 -56.44 -31.13 -4.80
C ALA A 202 -57.08 -32.04 -3.73
N MET A 203 -56.89 -31.71 -2.44
CA MET A 203 -57.65 -32.29 -1.34
C MET A 203 -58.66 -31.27 -0.83
N ALA A 204 -59.92 -31.68 -0.77
CA ALA A 204 -61.07 -30.93 -0.26
C ALA A 204 -61.49 -31.43 1.13
N TYR A 205 -62.31 -30.61 1.81
CA TYR A 205 -63.22 -30.81 2.96
C TYR A 205 -62.85 -30.11 4.29
N PRO A 206 -63.83 -29.76 5.17
CA PRO A 206 -65.08 -29.01 4.93
C PRO A 206 -65.32 -27.80 5.86
N GLU A 207 -66.34 -27.03 5.48
CA GLU A 207 -67.29 -26.19 6.24
C GLU A 207 -67.06 -25.91 7.74
N SER A 208 -67.02 -24.63 8.09
CA SER A 208 -67.96 -24.07 9.08
C SER A 208 -68.23 -22.59 8.81
N ILE A 209 -69.49 -22.23 9.03
CA ILE A 209 -70.19 -21.00 8.72
C ILE A 209 -69.83 -19.90 9.74
N SER A 210 -69.61 -18.66 9.29
CA SER A 210 -70.18 -17.49 9.99
C SER A 210 -70.37 -16.31 9.02
N VAL A 211 -71.59 -15.81 9.04
CA VAL A 211 -72.12 -14.67 8.30
C VAL A 211 -71.76 -13.41 9.08
N VAL A 212 -71.13 -12.42 8.43
CA VAL A 212 -71.26 -10.99 8.80
C VAL A 212 -71.25 -10.15 7.53
N ASP A 213 -72.41 -9.54 7.26
CA ASP A 213 -72.61 -8.47 6.29
C ASP A 213 -71.74 -7.24 6.61
N GLY A 214 -71.25 -6.57 5.56
CA GLY A 214 -70.50 -5.33 5.70
C GLY A 214 -70.30 -4.62 4.37
N HIS A 215 -71.31 -3.87 3.96
CA HIS A 215 -71.32 -2.97 2.81
C HIS A 215 -70.14 -1.99 2.74
N ALA A 216 -69.62 -1.85 1.52
CA ALA A 216 -69.37 -0.60 0.80
C ALA A 216 -68.19 0.34 1.16
N ALA A 217 -67.79 1.03 0.08
CA ALA A 217 -67.00 2.25 -0.05
C ALA A 217 -65.47 2.06 -0.19
N ARG A 218 -64.88 2.20 -1.38
CA ARG A 218 -64.63 3.42 -2.19
C ARG A 218 -63.76 4.46 -1.45
N ASP A 219 -62.67 4.79 -2.14
CA ASP A 219 -61.93 6.06 -2.17
C ASP A 219 -61.08 6.44 -0.94
N LEU A 220 -59.76 6.21 -1.08
CA LEU A 220 -58.72 7.26 -1.19
C LEU A 220 -57.34 6.64 -1.46
#